data_AF-A0ABD3SEP1-F1
#
_entry.id   AF-A0ABD3SEP1-F1
#
_cell.length_a   1.000
_cell.length_b   1.000
_cell.length_c   1.000
_cell.angle_alpha   90.00
_cell.angle_beta   90.00
_cell.angle_gamma   90.00
#
_symmetry.space_group_name_H-M   'P 1'
#
loop_
_entity.id
_entity.type
_entity.pdbx_description
1 polymer ?
#
loop_
_entity_poly.entity_id
_entity_poly.type
_entity_poly.pdbx_seq_one_letter_code
_entity_poly.pdbx_strand_id
1 'polypeptide(L)'
;MVHIDGHEIAMLSTIGGAIGVTHGIYGKGWFKSLIHRQPIIAFSVTIAAIGVCMPLVVVPLRRKFGMPTNQYDHADPKTVWPKIIE
;
A
#
# COMPACT_ATOMS: atom_id res chain seq x y z
N MET A 1 -6.41 -12.87 -16.01
CA MET A 1 -4.98 -13.04 -16.32
C MET A 1 -4.23 -11.94 -15.60
N VAL A 2 -3.22 -12.26 -14.81
CA VAL A 2 -2.41 -11.22 -14.13
C VAL A 2 -1.60 -10.53 -15.22
N HIS A 3 -1.95 -9.29 -15.53
CA HIS A 3 -1.20 -8.45 -16.47
C HIS A 3 -0.14 -7.72 -15.65
N ILE A 4 1.07 -8.30 -15.58
CA ILE A 4 2.18 -7.67 -14.87
C ILE A 4 2.76 -6.59 -15.79
N ASP A 5 2.46 -5.34 -15.47
CA ASP A 5 2.99 -4.19 -16.21
C ASP A 5 4.45 -3.89 -15.78
N GLY A 6 5.22 -3.25 -16.66
CA GLY A 6 6.63 -2.89 -16.39
C GLY A 6 6.80 -2.01 -15.15
N HIS A 7 5.81 -1.17 -14.84
CA HIS A 7 5.77 -0.37 -13.62
C HIS A 7 5.67 -1.23 -12.36
N GLU A 8 4.86 -2.29 -12.37
CA GLU A 8 4.69 -3.17 -11.22
C GLU A 8 5.99 -3.93 -10.92
N ILE A 9 6.71 -4.37 -11.96
CA ILE A 9 8.02 -5.01 -11.81
C ILE A 9 9.04 -4.04 -11.21
N ALA A 10 9.10 -2.80 -11.70
CA ALA A 10 10.01 -1.77 -11.19
C ALA A 10 9.73 -1.42 -9.72
N MET A 11 8.46 -1.37 -9.32
CA MET A 11 8.08 -1.17 -7.93
C MET A 11 8.50 -2.36 -7.06
N LEU A 12 8.22 -3.59 -7.49
CA LEU A 12 8.58 -4.80 -6.76
C LEU A 12 10.10 -4.94 -6.62
N SER A 13 10.87 -4.62 -7.66
CA SER A 13 12.34 -4.65 -7.60
C SER A 13 12.89 -3.60 -6.62
N THR A 14 12.28 -2.41 -6.57
CA THR A 14 12.71 -1.35 -5.64
C THR A 14 12.42 -1.74 -4.20
N ILE A 15 11.22 -2.27 -3.92
CA ILE A 15 10.84 -2.75 -2.58
C ILE A 15 11.74 -3.92 -2.17
N GLY A 16 11.90 -4.91 -3.04
CA GLY A 16 12.75 -6.07 -2.81
C GLY A 16 14.21 -5.69 -2.57
N GLY A 17 14.74 -4.76 -3.36
CA GLY A 17 16.09 -4.22 -3.20
C GLY A 17 16.28 -3.51 -1.86
N ALA A 18 15.35 -2.64 -1.47
CA ALA A 18 15.40 -1.93 -0.20
C ALA A 18 15.37 -2.91 1.01
N ILE A 19 14.52 -3.93 0.96
CA ILE A 19 14.46 -4.98 2.00
C ILE A 19 15.77 -5.77 2.04
N GLY A 20 16.29 -6.16 0.87
CA GLY A 20 17.53 -6.92 0.72
C GLY A 20 18.74 -6.18 1.29
N VAL A 21 18.92 -4.91 0.92
CA VAL A 21 20.00 -4.05 1.43
C VAL A 21 19.88 -3.87 2.94
N THR A 22 18.67 -3.61 3.44
CA THR A 22 18.43 -3.41 4.89
C THR A 22 18.73 -4.68 5.68
N HIS A 23 18.29 -5.85 5.19
CA HIS A 23 18.64 -7.14 5.81
C HIS A 23 20.13 -7.44 5.75
N GLY A 24 20.81 -7.07 4.67
CA GLY A 24 22.25 -7.24 4.51
C GLY A 24 23.06 -6.41 5.51
N ILE A 25 22.66 -5.15 5.72
CA ILE A 25 23.37 -4.22 6.63
C ILE A 25 23.13 -4.58 8.11
N TYR A 26 21.87 -4.81 8.50
CA TYR A 26 21.51 -4.94 9.91
C TYR A 26 21.47 -6.39 10.44
N GLY A 27 21.57 -7.38 9.55
CA GLY A 27 21.64 -8.80 9.92
C GLY A 27 20.34 -9.39 10.46
N LYS A 28 20.39 -10.61 11.04
CA LYS A 28 19.20 -11.31 11.53
C LYS A 28 18.60 -10.61 12.76
N GLY A 29 17.28 -10.44 12.78
CA GLY A 29 16.55 -9.91 13.93
C GLY A 29 16.53 -8.38 14.03
N TRP A 30 17.06 -7.66 13.04
CA TRP A 30 17.07 -6.19 13.01
C TRP A 30 15.67 -5.58 13.16
N PHE A 31 14.66 -6.20 12.54
CA PHE A 31 13.28 -5.71 12.60
C PHE A 31 12.72 -5.77 14.02
N LYS A 32 12.97 -6.88 14.72
CA LYS A 32 12.60 -7.03 16.14
C LYS A 32 13.36 -6.02 17.01
N SER A 33 14.64 -5.80 16.72
CA SER A 33 15.46 -4.79 17.39
C SER A 33 14.92 -3.36 17.17
N LEU A 34 14.51 -3.01 15.94
CA LEU A 34 13.92 -1.72 15.59
C LEU A 34 12.65 -1.47 16.40
N ILE A 35 11.74 -2.44 16.46
CA ILE A 35 10.48 -2.32 17.22
C ILE A 35 10.75 -2.10 18.71
N HIS A 36 11.69 -2.84 19.29
CA HIS A 36 11.98 -2.73 20.72
C HIS A 36 12.75 -1.46 21.10
N ARG A 37 13.71 -1.03 20.26
CA ARG A 37 14.57 0.13 20.55
C ARG A 37 13.93 1.46 20.14
N GLN A 38 13.13 1.46 19.07
CA GLN A 38 12.56 2.66 18.46
C GLN A 38 11.08 2.44 18.07
N PRO A 39 10.19 2.23 19.05
CA PRO A 39 8.80 1.87 18.80
C PRO A 39 8.03 2.94 18.03
N ILE A 40 8.30 4.23 18.30
CA ILE A 40 7.63 5.34 17.61
C ILE A 40 7.95 5.31 16.11
N ILE A 41 9.22 5.15 15.75
CA ILE A 41 9.66 5.11 14.35
C ILE A 41 9.05 3.90 13.64
N ALA A 42 9.10 2.72 14.25
CA ALA A 42 8.50 1.52 13.69
C ALA A 42 6.99 1.69 13.45
N PHE A 43 6.29 2.32 14.39
CA PHE A 43 4.86 2.60 14.27
C PHE A 43 4.55 3.66 13.20
N SER A 44 5.33 4.74 13.12
CA SER A 44 5.18 5.77 12.08
C SER A 44 5.35 5.20 10.68
N VAL A 45 6.37 4.36 10.46
CA VAL A 45 6.57 3.68 9.18
C VAL A 45 5.42 2.73 8.86
N THR A 46 4.90 2.04 9.87
CA THR A 46 3.74 1.15 9.71
C THR A 46 2.49 1.92 9.30
N ILE A 47 2.17 3.04 9.96
CA ILE A 47 1.05 3.90 9.59
C ILE A 47 1.22 4.44 8.18
N ALA A 48 2.41 4.92 7.84
CA ALA A 48 2.70 5.43 6.50
C ALA A 48 2.48 4.36 5.43
N ALA A 49 2.97 3.13 5.66
CA ALA A 49 2.75 2.00 4.76
C ALA A 49 1.27 1.66 4.60
N ILE A 50 0.50 1.62 5.70
CA ILE A 50 -0.96 1.41 5.65
C ILE A 50 -1.64 2.51 4.84
N GLY A 51 -1.26 3.78 5.07
CA GLY A 51 -1.80 4.94 4.35
C GLY A 51 -1.60 4.87 2.85
N VAL A 52 -0.38 4.55 2.42
CA VAL A 52 -0.02 4.44 0.99
C VAL A 52 -0.67 3.22 0.34
N CYS A 53 -0.83 2.11 1.07
CA CYS A 53 -1.45 0.88 0.56
C CYS A 53 -2.98 0.90 0.59
N MET A 54 -3.61 1.80 1.35
CA MET A 54 -5.08 1.86 1.49
C MET A 54 -5.81 1.99 0.14
N PRO A 55 -5.43 2.89 -0.78
CA PRO A 55 -6.09 3.00 -2.08
C PRO A 55 -6.10 1.70 -2.89
N LEU A 56 -5.04 0.89 -2.78
CA LEU A 56 -4.90 -0.38 -3.51
C LEU A 56 -5.91 -1.45 -3.05
N VAL A 57 -6.37 -1.37 -1.80
CA VAL A 57 -7.26 -2.39 -1.21
C VAL A 57 -8.66 -1.84 -1.00
N VAL A 58 -8.78 -0.66 -0.40
CA VAL A 58 -10.05 -0.07 0.03
C VAL A 58 -10.91 0.32 -1.18
N VAL A 59 -10.34 0.99 -2.18
CA VAL A 59 -11.09 1.46 -3.35
C VAL A 59 -11.73 0.29 -4.13
N PRO A 60 -10.97 -0.75 -4.56
CA PRO A 60 -11.59 -1.87 -5.28
C PRO A 60 -12.58 -2.66 -4.42
N LEU A 61 -12.35 -2.75 -3.11
CA LEU A 61 -13.27 -3.41 -2.18
C LEU A 61 -14.59 -2.63 -2.06
N ARG A 62 -14.53 -1.30 -1.93
CA ARG A 62 -15.71 -0.41 -1.93
C ARG A 62 -16.48 -0.49 -3.24
N ARG A 63 -15.79 -0.51 -4.40
CA ARG A 63 -16.40 -0.72 -5.73
C ARG A 63 -17.15 -2.05 -5.80
N LYS A 64 -16.57 -3.14 -5.28
CA LYS A 64 -17.22 -4.46 -5.23
C LYS A 64 -18.49 -4.49 -4.37
N PHE A 65 -18.53 -3.69 -3.30
CA PHE A 65 -19.71 -3.57 -2.43
C PHE A 65 -20.74 -2.55 -2.93
N GLY A 66 -20.53 -1.92 -4.09
CA GLY A 66 -21.43 -0.89 -4.61
C GLY A 66 -21.47 0.39 -3.76
N MET A 67 -20.46 0.60 -2.90
CA MET A 67 -20.37 1.79 -2.08
C MET A 67 -19.94 2.99 -2.94
N PRO A 68 -20.40 4.22 -2.64
CA PRO A 68 -20.02 5.41 -3.40
C PRO A 68 -18.51 5.67 -3.30
N THR A 69 -17.77 5.44 -4.38
CA THR A 69 -16.34 5.69 -4.46
C THR A 69 -15.93 5.96 -5.91
N ASN A 70 -15.43 7.18 -6.15
CA ASN A 70 -14.86 7.68 -7.40
C ASN A 70 -13.38 8.07 -7.22
N GLN A 71 -12.78 7.64 -6.12
CA GLN A 71 -11.44 8.08 -5.72
C GLN A 71 -10.39 7.45 -6.64
N TYR A 72 -9.45 8.29 -7.11
CA TYR A 72 -8.27 7.94 -7.93
C TYR A 72 -8.53 7.43 -9.35
N ASP A 73 -9.72 6.92 -9.64
CA ASP A 73 -10.06 6.40 -10.96
C ASP A 73 -11.59 6.49 -11.16
N HIS A 74 -11.97 7.52 -11.91
CA HIS A 74 -13.37 7.89 -12.18
C HIS A 74 -13.92 7.20 -13.43
N ALA A 75 -13.05 6.52 -14.20
CA ALA A 75 -13.41 5.84 -15.45
C ALA A 75 -13.73 4.35 -15.24
N ASP A 76 -13.40 3.77 -14.07
CA ASP A 76 -13.76 2.40 -13.75
C ASP A 76 -15.28 2.17 -13.85
N PRO A 77 -15.75 1.14 -14.58
CA PRO A 77 -17.16 0.88 -14.82
C PRO A 77 -17.98 0.57 -13.55
N LYS A 78 -17.32 0.25 -12.43
CA LYS A 78 -17.93 0.00 -11.11
C LYS A 78 -17.87 1.23 -10.19
N THR A 79 -17.47 2.38 -10.72
CA THR A 79 -17.45 3.65 -9.98
C THR A 79 -18.89 4.09 -9.70
N VAL A 80 -19.20 4.24 -8.42
CA VAL A 80 -20.47 4.83 -7.96
C VAL A 80 -20.16 6.22 -7.43
N TRP A 81 -20.69 7.27 -8.06
CA TRP A 81 -20.47 8.64 -7.62
C TRP A 81 -21.18 8.87 -6.28
N PRO A 82 -20.53 9.56 -5.32
CA PRO A 82 -21.23 10.03 -4.14
C PRO A 82 -22.38 10.94 -4.58
N LYS A 83 -23.60 10.63 -4.14
CA LYS A 83 -24.72 11.55 -4.25
C LYS A 83 -24.40 12.72 -3.33
N ILE A 84 -23.88 13.80 -3.90
CA ILE A 84 -23.77 15.08 -3.20
C ILE A 84 -25.21 15.41 -2.82
N ILE A 85 -25.44 15.53 -1.51
CA ILE A 85 -26.76 15.75 -0.92
C ILE A 85 -27.43 16.92 -1.69
N GLU A 86 -28.55 16.63 -2.35
CA GLU A 86 -29.54 17.64 -2.75
C GLU A 86 -30.35 18.06 -1.53
#